data_AF-A0A661KLG0-F1
#
_entry.id   AF-A0A661KLG0-F1
#
_cell.length_a   1.000
_cell.length_b   1.000
_cell.length_c   1.000
_cell.angle_alpha   90.00
_cell.angle_beta   90.00
_cell.angle_gamma   90.00
#
_symmetry.space_group_name_H-M   'P 1'
#
loop_
_entity.id
_entity.type
_entity.pdbx_description
1 polymer ?
#
loop_
_entity_poly.entity_id
_entity_poly.type
_entity_poly.pdbx_seq_one_letter_code
_entity_poly.pdbx_strand_id
1 'polypeptide(L)'
;MYNKYQRIVLDSFADFKEIKIATLSTADGYSLAGLIEEGRVKDLRKVAYWSIVIGDILDRLLWRIRPYEKEAGMADEFIEGVMHRMEDVFERYGKDKDLNRIMEALDQIIMEGKEIINPEIPAKPKIGIVGEIYVRSHVHANQNIIKVLERYGAEVVNASISEWVNYTTYDRFRETKIGLRLSLKQWKLKKAREYIKDMLHYRSELFYQEMMQDKIYKRARSALDITEDHKVGHLEEILKQEDTFAFDVGTEACLSIPSIINYVREGFNGVVNVYPFTCMPSTITSAVIRPIVADMKVPYLDAPYDSSVQPGREAAIRTFMYQAFQHFKRNGRPS
;
A
#
# COMPACT_ATOMS: atom_id res chain seq x y z
N MET A 1 18.73 10.17 -16.40
CA MET A 1 19.41 10.61 -17.64
C MET A 1 19.21 12.12 -17.91
N TYR A 2 18.05 12.70 -17.58
CA TYR A 2 17.75 14.14 -17.72
C TYR A 2 18.70 15.10 -16.98
N ASN A 3 19.21 14.70 -15.82
CA ASN A 3 20.01 15.57 -14.94
C ASN A 3 21.32 16.04 -15.58
N LYS A 4 21.89 15.26 -16.52
CA LYS A 4 23.08 15.66 -17.27
C LYS A 4 22.77 16.79 -18.25
N TYR A 5 21.63 16.74 -18.94
CA TYR A 5 21.18 17.81 -19.82
C TYR A 5 20.84 19.08 -19.04
N GLN A 6 20.19 18.95 -17.88
CA GLN A 6 19.93 20.07 -16.98
C GLN A 6 21.23 20.73 -16.48
N ARG A 7 22.27 19.94 -16.15
CA ARG A 7 23.60 20.47 -15.77
C ARG A 7 24.25 21.25 -16.91
N ILE A 8 24.23 20.72 -18.12
CA ILE A 8 24.76 21.39 -19.32
C ILE A 8 24.06 22.75 -19.54
N VAL A 9 22.73 22.80 -19.38
CA VAL A 9 21.98 24.05 -19.49
C VAL A 9 22.34 25.01 -18.36
N LEU A 10 22.37 24.55 -17.10
CA LEU A 10 22.72 25.40 -15.96
C LEU A 10 24.17 25.92 -16.02
N ASP A 11 25.11 25.15 -16.59
CA ASP A 11 26.51 25.57 -16.78
C ASP A 11 26.66 26.69 -17.82
N SER A 12 25.66 26.87 -18.69
CA SER A 12 25.65 27.94 -19.69
C SER A 12 25.37 29.33 -19.09
N PHE A 13 24.84 29.39 -17.87
CA PHE A 13 24.61 30.62 -17.11
C PHE A 13 25.64 30.73 -15.98
N ALA A 14 26.44 31.81 -15.96
CA ALA A 14 27.48 32.02 -14.94
C ALA A 14 26.92 31.97 -13.51
N ASP A 15 25.72 32.50 -13.32
CA ASP A 15 25.04 32.59 -12.01
C ASP A 15 24.51 31.24 -11.51
N PHE A 16 24.40 30.23 -12.38
CA PHE A 16 23.80 28.93 -12.03
C PHE A 16 24.82 27.78 -12.01
N LYS A 17 26.11 28.07 -12.14
CA LYS A 17 27.19 27.07 -12.06
C LYS A 17 27.23 26.33 -10.73
N GLU A 18 26.90 27.00 -9.62
CA GLU A 18 26.95 26.40 -8.29
C GLU A 18 25.65 25.69 -7.87
N ILE A 19 24.58 25.78 -8.67
CA ILE A 19 23.30 25.13 -8.35
C ILE A 19 23.48 23.62 -8.39
N LYS A 20 23.29 22.95 -7.24
CA LYS A 20 23.31 21.49 -7.18
C LYS A 20 22.02 20.91 -7.76
N ILE A 21 22.16 19.95 -8.66
CA ILE A 21 21.02 19.17 -9.16
C ILE A 21 20.93 17.91 -8.31
N ALA A 22 19.89 17.83 -7.51
CA ALA A 22 19.59 16.64 -6.74
C ALA A 22 18.57 15.78 -7.47
N THR A 23 18.77 14.46 -7.39
CA THR A 23 18.02 13.53 -8.23
C THR A 23 17.73 12.28 -7.44
N LEU A 24 16.45 12.06 -7.15
CA LEU A 24 15.97 10.84 -6.53
C LEU A 24 16.00 9.74 -7.61
N SER A 25 16.92 8.79 -7.48
CA SER A 25 17.13 7.70 -8.42
C SER A 25 16.88 6.36 -7.76
N THR A 26 16.25 5.40 -8.44
CA THR A 26 16.13 4.03 -7.93
C THR A 26 17.46 3.26 -7.95
N ALA A 27 18.45 3.74 -8.71
CA ALA A 27 19.75 3.06 -8.87
C ALA A 27 20.60 3.03 -7.59
N ASP A 28 20.35 3.94 -6.65
CA ASP A 28 21.04 4.05 -5.35
C ASP A 28 20.06 4.03 -4.16
N GLY A 29 18.83 3.57 -4.41
CA GLY A 29 17.78 3.51 -3.39
C GLY A 29 17.30 4.89 -2.96
N TYR A 30 17.15 5.81 -3.91
CA TYR A 30 16.80 7.21 -3.68
C TYR A 30 17.81 7.89 -2.77
N SER A 31 19.10 7.76 -3.11
CA SER A 31 20.16 8.42 -2.37
C SER A 31 19.90 9.91 -2.32
N LEU A 32 19.91 10.45 -1.10
CA LEU A 32 19.82 11.88 -0.84
C LEU A 32 21.21 12.51 -0.79
N ALA A 33 22.23 11.82 -1.32
CA ALA A 33 23.59 12.33 -1.38
C ALA A 33 23.61 13.69 -2.09
N GLY A 34 23.99 14.73 -1.36
CA GLY A 34 23.97 16.13 -1.82
C GLY A 34 22.72 16.94 -1.44
N LEU A 35 21.64 16.31 -0.99
CA LEU A 35 20.47 16.94 -0.36
C LEU A 35 20.53 16.90 1.17
N ILE A 36 21.04 15.80 1.71
CA ILE A 36 21.08 15.52 3.15
C ILE A 36 22.47 14.97 3.50
N GLU A 37 22.93 15.29 4.72
CA GLU A 37 24.16 14.72 5.29
C GLU A 37 24.13 13.18 5.22
N GLU A 38 25.20 12.55 4.71
CA GLU A 38 25.26 11.09 4.52
C GLU A 38 24.96 10.31 5.81
N GLY A 39 25.37 10.84 6.97
CA GLY A 39 25.09 10.24 8.28
C GLY A 39 23.60 10.23 8.67
N ARG A 40 22.77 11.07 8.05
CA ARG A 40 21.33 11.21 8.36
C ARG A 40 20.42 10.50 7.37
N VAL A 41 20.94 9.98 6.25
CA VAL A 41 20.14 9.30 5.22
C VAL A 41 19.37 8.11 5.81
N LYS A 42 20.01 7.33 6.68
CA LYS A 42 19.37 6.18 7.35
C LYS A 42 18.28 6.62 8.31
N ASP A 43 18.45 7.76 8.97
CA ASP A 43 17.47 8.29 9.89
C ASP A 43 16.23 8.78 9.14
N LEU A 44 16.41 9.51 8.04
CA LEU A 44 15.29 9.92 7.21
C LEU A 44 14.56 8.71 6.61
N ARG A 45 15.26 7.69 6.12
CA ARG A 45 14.61 6.48 5.58
C ARG A 45 13.70 5.80 6.62
N LYS A 46 14.14 5.75 7.89
CA LYS A 46 13.32 5.20 8.98
C LYS A 46 12.09 6.05 9.25
N VAL A 47 12.27 7.37 9.37
CA VAL A 47 11.17 8.30 9.66
C VAL A 47 10.18 8.35 8.50
N ALA A 48 10.65 8.31 7.26
CA ALA A 48 9.81 8.22 6.06
C ALA A 48 9.03 6.91 6.01
N TYR A 49 9.63 5.79 6.42
CA TYR A 49 8.88 4.53 6.54
C TYR A 49 7.78 4.64 7.59
N TRP A 50 8.05 5.27 8.75
CA TRP A 50 7.03 5.50 9.78
C TRP A 50 5.91 6.38 9.26
N SER A 51 6.22 7.44 8.50
CA SER A 51 5.19 8.32 7.93
C SER A 51 4.33 7.61 6.89
N ILE A 52 4.91 6.71 6.08
CA ILE A 52 4.14 5.88 5.14
C ILE A 52 3.17 4.96 5.91
N VAL A 53 3.67 4.22 6.90
CA VAL A 53 2.82 3.30 7.70
C VAL A 53 1.72 4.06 8.44
N ILE A 54 2.04 5.23 8.99
CA ILE A 54 1.04 6.06 9.67
C ILE A 54 0.03 6.63 8.67
N GLY A 55 0.47 7.10 7.49
CA GLY A 55 -0.42 7.52 6.41
C GLY A 55 -1.40 6.41 6.01
N ASP A 56 -0.93 5.18 5.85
CA ASP A 56 -1.78 4.03 5.55
C ASP A 56 -2.82 3.77 6.68
N ILE A 57 -2.45 3.99 7.95
CA ILE A 57 -3.39 3.88 9.09
C ILE A 57 -4.42 5.01 9.07
N LEU A 58 -4.04 6.24 8.72
CA LEU A 58 -4.96 7.37 8.58
C LEU A 58 -5.97 7.13 7.46
N ASP A 59 -5.50 6.60 6.32
CA ASP A 59 -6.37 6.18 5.21
C ASP A 59 -7.37 5.10 5.65
N ARG A 60 -6.89 4.07 6.36
CA ARG A 60 -7.75 3.02 6.91
C ARG A 60 -8.71 3.54 7.97
N LEU A 61 -8.28 4.50 8.80
CA LEU A 61 -9.14 5.18 9.77
C LEU A 61 -10.28 5.90 9.04
N LEU A 62 -9.96 6.68 8.00
CA LEU A 62 -10.95 7.36 7.17
C LEU A 62 -11.97 6.38 6.56
N TRP A 63 -11.51 5.30 5.94
CA TRP A 63 -12.41 4.31 5.33
C TRP A 63 -13.20 3.51 6.36
N ARG A 64 -12.70 3.42 7.60
CA ARG A 64 -13.40 2.77 8.71
C ARG A 64 -14.47 3.65 9.34
N ILE A 65 -14.26 4.96 9.43
CA ILE A 65 -15.18 5.89 10.10
C ILE A 65 -16.22 6.49 9.15
N ARG A 66 -15.82 6.85 7.91
CA ARG A 66 -16.70 7.58 6.97
C ARG A 66 -17.97 6.82 6.60
N PRO A 67 -17.98 5.50 6.39
CA PRO A 67 -19.22 4.77 6.16
C PRO A 67 -20.19 4.79 7.35
N TYR A 68 -19.74 5.19 8.55
CA TYR A 68 -20.52 5.18 9.78
C TYR A 68 -20.56 6.56 10.44
N GLU A 69 -20.28 7.64 9.71
CA GLU A 69 -20.27 8.99 10.28
C GLU A 69 -21.68 9.43 10.72
N LYS A 70 -21.75 10.22 11.78
CA LYS A 70 -23.01 10.78 12.32
C LYS A 70 -23.64 11.79 11.37
N GLU A 71 -22.83 12.68 10.82
CA GLU A 71 -23.23 13.68 9.84
C GLU A 71 -22.32 13.58 8.62
N ALA A 72 -22.92 13.72 7.43
CA ALA A 72 -22.19 13.56 6.17
C ALA A 72 -21.07 14.59 6.04
N GLY A 73 -19.84 14.14 5.80
CA GLY A 73 -18.67 14.99 5.64
C GLY A 73 -17.82 15.21 6.90
N MET A 74 -18.29 14.80 8.09
CA MET A 74 -17.50 14.88 9.33
C MET A 74 -16.16 14.13 9.22
N ALA A 75 -16.16 12.96 8.58
CA ALA A 75 -14.95 12.17 8.44
C ALA A 75 -13.94 12.81 7.48
N ASP A 76 -14.41 13.48 6.42
CA ASP A 76 -13.57 14.18 5.45
C ASP A 76 -12.95 15.43 6.09
N GLU A 77 -13.71 16.22 6.86
CA GLU A 77 -13.18 17.38 7.59
C GLU A 77 -12.17 16.97 8.67
N PHE A 78 -12.50 15.90 9.41
CA PHE A 78 -11.61 15.36 10.43
C PHE A 78 -10.26 14.92 9.85
N ILE A 79 -10.26 14.16 8.74
CA ILE A 79 -9.01 13.65 8.19
C ILE A 79 -8.12 14.75 7.62
N GLU A 80 -8.71 15.80 7.03
CA GLU A 80 -7.97 16.97 6.52
C GLU A 80 -7.23 17.68 7.66
N GLY A 81 -7.91 17.92 8.79
CA GLY A 81 -7.27 18.50 9.98
C GLY A 81 -6.21 17.59 10.61
N VAL A 82 -6.44 16.28 10.60
CA VAL A 82 -5.50 15.27 11.12
C VAL A 82 -4.22 15.20 10.29
N MET A 83 -4.32 15.32 8.97
CA MET A 83 -3.14 15.32 8.08
C MET A 83 -2.20 16.46 8.45
N HIS A 84 -2.71 17.69 8.59
CA HIS A 84 -1.89 18.84 9.01
C HIS A 84 -1.29 18.68 10.41
N ARG A 85 -2.05 18.12 11.36
CA ARG A 85 -1.52 17.82 12.70
C ARG A 85 -0.38 16.81 12.66
N MET A 86 -0.50 15.78 11.83
CA MET A 86 0.55 14.77 11.70
C MET A 86 1.78 15.32 10.97
N GLU A 87 1.60 16.18 9.96
CA GLU A 87 2.69 16.94 9.33
C GLU A 87 3.48 17.72 10.39
N ASP A 88 2.81 18.54 11.21
CA ASP A 88 3.41 19.30 12.32
C ASP A 88 4.18 18.39 13.31
N VAL A 89 3.60 17.24 13.64
CA VAL A 89 4.20 16.26 14.56
C VAL A 89 5.48 15.67 13.95
N PHE A 90 5.46 15.30 12.67
CA PHE A 90 6.63 14.77 11.98
C PHE A 90 7.73 15.83 11.78
N GLU A 91 7.36 17.08 11.52
CA GLU A 91 8.33 18.18 11.42
C GLU A 91 9.05 18.42 12.75
N ARG A 92 8.33 18.37 13.87
CA ARG A 92 8.89 18.60 15.22
C ARG A 92 9.69 17.42 15.74
N TYR A 93 9.18 16.20 15.61
CA TYR A 93 9.71 15.02 16.30
C TYR A 93 10.44 14.03 15.38
N GLY A 94 10.25 14.14 14.06
CA GLY A 94 10.85 13.23 13.08
C GLY A 94 12.37 13.27 13.07
N LYS A 95 12.97 14.48 13.12
CA LYS A 95 14.43 14.65 13.14
C LYS A 95 15.11 13.89 14.28
N ASP A 96 14.52 13.92 15.47
CA ASP A 96 15.05 13.28 16.66
C ASP A 96 14.62 11.81 16.81
N LYS A 97 13.84 11.30 15.83
CA LYS A 97 13.29 9.93 15.81
C LYS A 97 12.46 9.62 17.06
N ASP A 98 11.77 10.61 17.60
CA ASP A 98 10.93 10.43 18.80
C ASP A 98 9.59 9.78 18.41
N LEU A 99 9.66 8.47 18.15
CA LEU A 99 8.51 7.65 17.80
C LEU A 99 7.44 7.69 18.89
N ASN A 100 7.80 7.85 20.17
CA ASN A 100 6.82 7.82 21.25
C ASN A 100 5.86 9.00 21.13
N ARG A 101 6.38 10.21 20.89
CA ARG A 101 5.56 11.41 20.66
C ARG A 101 4.70 11.31 19.41
N ILE A 102 5.25 10.74 18.33
CA ILE A 102 4.49 10.49 17.10
C ILE A 102 3.34 9.51 17.36
N MET A 103 3.59 8.44 18.10
CA MET A 103 2.55 7.45 18.45
C MET A 103 1.52 7.99 19.44
N GLU A 104 1.91 8.86 20.39
CA GLU A 104 0.97 9.56 21.28
C GLU A 104 -0.02 10.40 20.49
N ALA A 105 0.46 11.13 19.47
CA ALA A 105 -0.40 11.90 18.58
C ALA A 105 -1.35 10.99 17.79
N LEU A 106 -0.84 9.88 17.25
CA LEU A 106 -1.65 8.89 16.52
C LEU A 106 -2.76 8.30 17.40
N ASP A 107 -2.46 7.93 18.64
CA ASP A 107 -3.46 7.38 19.57
C ASP A 107 -4.60 8.37 19.81
N GLN A 108 -4.24 9.63 20.05
CA GLN A 108 -5.20 10.70 20.28
C GLN A 108 -6.12 10.87 19.06
N ILE A 109 -5.55 10.86 17.85
CA ILE A 109 -6.29 10.92 16.59
C ILE A 109 -7.25 9.72 16.44
N ILE A 110 -6.80 8.50 16.72
CA ILE A 110 -7.66 7.31 16.57
C ILE A 110 -8.82 7.36 17.57
N MET A 111 -8.60 7.85 18.79
CA MET A 111 -9.65 8.04 19.78
C MET A 111 -10.67 9.09 19.35
N GLU A 112 -10.22 10.23 18.83
CA GLU A 112 -11.10 11.27 18.26
C GLU A 112 -11.90 10.73 17.06
N GLY A 113 -11.26 9.99 16.15
CA GLY A 113 -11.93 9.38 14.99
C GLY A 113 -13.00 8.37 15.38
N LYS A 114 -12.81 7.63 16.48
CA LYS A 114 -13.80 6.70 17.02
C LYS A 114 -15.09 7.40 17.46
N GLU A 115 -15.00 8.65 17.92
CA GLU A 115 -16.18 9.43 18.35
C GLU A 115 -17.07 9.85 17.18
N ILE A 116 -16.56 9.83 15.95
CA ILE A 116 -17.32 10.15 14.72
C ILE A 116 -18.28 9.00 14.34
N ILE A 117 -17.96 7.77 14.75
CA ILE A 117 -18.76 6.58 14.44
C ILE A 117 -20.13 6.65 15.14
N ASN A 118 -21.20 6.54 14.37
CA ASN A 118 -22.55 6.30 14.88
C ASN A 118 -22.75 4.78 15.07
N PRO A 119 -22.88 4.29 16.32
CA PRO A 119 -23.05 2.86 16.60
C PRO A 119 -24.41 2.30 16.14
N GLU A 120 -25.38 3.15 15.81
CA GLU A 120 -26.69 2.72 15.31
C GLU A 120 -26.66 2.29 13.84
N ILE A 121 -25.61 2.69 13.10
CA ILE A 121 -25.47 2.32 11.68
C ILE A 121 -25.01 0.85 11.61
N PRO A 122 -25.78 -0.04 10.96
CA PRO A 122 -25.43 -1.45 10.87
C PRO A 122 -24.17 -1.66 10.03
N ALA A 123 -23.49 -2.78 10.29
CA ALA A 123 -22.34 -3.24 9.54
C ALA A 123 -22.60 -3.25 8.01
N LYS A 124 -21.63 -2.71 7.27
CA LYS A 124 -21.65 -2.64 5.80
C LYS A 124 -20.81 -3.76 5.15
N PRO A 125 -21.13 -4.19 3.92
CA PRO A 125 -20.29 -5.14 3.19
C PRO A 125 -18.85 -4.63 3.09
N LYS A 126 -17.88 -5.48 3.44
CA LYS A 126 -16.45 -5.14 3.38
C LYS A 126 -15.89 -5.48 2.00
N ILE A 127 -15.31 -4.48 1.32
CA ILE A 127 -14.81 -4.57 -0.05
C ILE A 127 -13.29 -4.34 -0.07
N GLY A 128 -12.55 -5.29 -0.63
CA GLY A 128 -11.11 -5.16 -0.81
C GLY A 128 -10.78 -4.44 -2.11
N ILE A 129 -9.76 -3.58 -2.12
CA ILE A 129 -9.20 -3.02 -3.35
C ILE A 129 -7.74 -3.46 -3.48
N VAL A 130 -7.43 -4.02 -4.64
CA VAL A 130 -6.07 -4.37 -5.07
C VAL A 130 -5.77 -3.72 -6.42
N GLY A 131 -4.55 -3.92 -6.93
CA GLY A 131 -4.15 -3.50 -8.27
C GLY A 131 -2.92 -2.61 -8.25
N GLU A 132 -2.77 -1.74 -9.24
CA GLU A 132 -1.57 -0.93 -9.41
C GLU A 132 -1.48 0.19 -8.36
N ILE A 133 -0.30 0.36 -7.75
CA ILE A 133 -0.10 1.21 -6.57
C ILE A 133 -0.47 2.67 -6.82
N TYR A 134 -0.07 3.24 -7.95
CA TYR A 134 -0.34 4.64 -8.23
C TYR A 134 -1.83 4.90 -8.46
N VAL A 135 -2.48 4.12 -9.33
CA VAL A 135 -3.89 4.32 -9.66
C VAL A 135 -4.78 4.02 -8.45
N ARG A 136 -4.49 2.98 -7.65
CA ARG A 136 -5.30 2.67 -6.46
C ARG A 136 -5.17 3.71 -5.36
N SER A 137 -4.00 4.34 -5.19
CA SER A 137 -3.77 5.35 -4.15
C SER A 137 -4.12 6.78 -4.58
N HIS A 138 -4.04 7.11 -5.87
CA HIS A 138 -4.31 8.47 -6.33
C HIS A 138 -5.80 8.72 -6.60
N VAL A 139 -6.45 9.47 -5.70
CA VAL A 139 -7.90 9.75 -5.68
C VAL A 139 -8.47 10.22 -7.03
N HIS A 140 -7.79 11.14 -7.72
CA HIS A 140 -8.27 11.60 -9.03
C HIS A 140 -8.04 10.59 -10.17
N ALA A 141 -6.97 9.80 -10.11
CA ALA A 141 -6.63 8.84 -11.16
C ALA A 141 -7.65 7.70 -11.20
N ASN A 142 -8.11 7.23 -10.04
CA ASN A 142 -9.19 6.27 -9.91
C ASN A 142 -10.60 6.90 -9.87
N GLN A 143 -10.72 8.20 -10.13
CA GLN A 143 -11.99 8.92 -10.17
C GLN A 143 -12.83 8.70 -8.90
N ASN A 144 -12.18 8.77 -7.73
CA ASN A 144 -12.79 8.61 -6.40
C ASN A 144 -13.49 7.27 -6.18
N ILE A 145 -12.94 6.16 -6.68
CA ILE A 145 -13.59 4.83 -6.62
C ILE A 145 -14.05 4.43 -5.22
N ILE A 146 -13.23 4.74 -4.19
CA ILE A 146 -13.55 4.44 -2.79
C ILE A 146 -14.84 5.17 -2.38
N LYS A 147 -14.93 6.49 -2.58
CA LYS A 147 -16.15 7.27 -2.28
C LYS A 147 -17.36 6.78 -3.08
N VAL A 148 -17.17 6.32 -4.31
CA VAL A 148 -18.26 5.76 -5.12
C VAL A 148 -18.76 4.44 -4.51
N LEU A 149 -17.87 3.54 -4.08
CA LEU A 149 -18.24 2.29 -3.40
C LEU A 149 -18.94 2.57 -2.04
N GLU A 150 -18.40 3.49 -1.25
CA GLU A 150 -18.97 3.90 0.04
C GLU A 150 -20.39 4.49 -0.11
N ARG A 151 -20.62 5.28 -1.16
CA ARG A 151 -21.95 5.82 -1.50
C ARG A 151 -22.98 4.71 -1.76
N TYR A 152 -22.52 3.59 -2.30
CA TYR A 152 -23.34 2.39 -2.50
C TYR A 152 -23.36 1.45 -1.28
N GLY A 153 -22.84 1.91 -0.14
CA GLY A 153 -22.93 1.22 1.14
C GLY A 153 -21.78 0.27 1.44
N ALA A 154 -20.61 0.42 0.80
CA ALA A 154 -19.42 -0.35 1.14
C ALA A 154 -18.67 0.21 2.36
N GLU A 155 -18.00 -0.67 3.10
CA GLU A 155 -16.79 -0.34 3.85
C GLU A 155 -15.60 -0.84 3.04
N VAL A 156 -14.62 0.01 2.75
CA VAL A 156 -13.54 -0.31 1.80
C VAL A 156 -12.22 -0.50 2.53
N VAL A 157 -11.43 -1.47 2.09
CA VAL A 157 -10.04 -1.65 2.50
C VAL A 157 -9.18 -1.70 1.25
N ASN A 158 -8.33 -0.70 1.06
CA ASN A 158 -7.38 -0.68 -0.05
C ASN A 158 -6.02 -1.22 0.40
N ALA A 159 -5.35 -1.97 -0.48
CA ALA A 159 -3.99 -2.44 -0.27
C ALA A 159 -3.03 -1.25 -0.11
N SER A 160 -2.22 -1.26 0.95
CA SER A 160 -1.47 -0.10 1.41
C SER A 160 -0.24 0.22 0.55
N ILE A 161 0.37 1.39 0.78
CA ILE A 161 1.66 1.73 0.17
C ILE A 161 2.79 1.01 0.90
N SER A 162 2.70 0.83 2.22
CA SER A 162 3.70 0.07 2.99
C SER A 162 3.81 -1.40 2.56
N GLU A 163 2.73 -2.05 2.14
CA GLU A 163 2.77 -3.41 1.55
C GLU A 163 3.72 -3.45 0.34
N TRP A 164 3.64 -2.46 -0.53
CA TRP A 164 4.52 -2.36 -1.70
C TRP A 164 5.97 -2.06 -1.31
N VAL A 165 6.20 -1.17 -0.34
CA VAL A 165 7.55 -0.89 0.18
C VAL A 165 8.18 -2.18 0.71
N ASN A 166 7.45 -2.95 1.50
CA ASN A 166 7.91 -4.23 2.03
C ASN A 166 8.13 -5.26 0.93
N TYR A 167 7.28 -5.27 -0.10
CA TYR A 167 7.46 -6.12 -1.28
C TYR A 167 8.78 -5.82 -1.98
N THR A 168 9.14 -4.55 -2.20
CA THR A 168 10.41 -4.22 -2.86
C THR A 168 11.62 -4.71 -2.06
N THR A 169 11.61 -4.58 -0.73
CA THR A 169 12.67 -5.13 0.13
C THR A 169 12.69 -6.67 0.09
N TYR A 170 11.51 -7.29 0.14
CA TYR A 170 11.35 -8.74 0.11
C TYR A 170 11.81 -9.35 -1.23
N ASP A 171 11.50 -8.70 -2.34
CA ASP A 171 11.91 -9.13 -3.67
C ASP A 171 13.43 -9.06 -3.83
N ARG A 172 14.08 -7.98 -3.36
CA ARG A 172 15.55 -7.90 -3.30
C ARG A 172 16.16 -9.00 -2.42
N PHE A 173 15.54 -9.31 -1.29
CA PHE A 173 15.95 -10.43 -0.46
C PHE A 173 15.83 -11.78 -1.20
N ARG A 174 14.78 -11.99 -2.00
CA ARG A 174 14.63 -13.19 -2.85
C ARG A 174 15.67 -13.24 -3.96
N GLU A 175 15.87 -12.15 -4.69
CA GLU A 175 16.87 -12.04 -5.76
C GLU A 175 18.28 -12.37 -5.24
N THR A 176 18.65 -11.86 -4.07
CA THR A 176 19.96 -12.15 -3.46
C THR A 176 20.10 -13.62 -3.07
N LYS A 177 19.03 -14.28 -2.61
CA LYS A 177 19.02 -15.74 -2.34
C LYS A 177 19.18 -16.56 -3.62
N ILE A 178 18.52 -16.16 -4.71
CA ILE A 178 18.66 -16.80 -6.03
C ILE A 178 20.09 -16.59 -6.55
N GLY A 179 20.60 -15.36 -6.50
CA GLY A 179 21.96 -15.00 -6.92
C GLY A 179 23.04 -15.74 -6.13
N LEU A 180 22.85 -15.92 -4.82
CA LEU A 180 23.70 -16.75 -3.97
C LEU A 180 23.71 -18.20 -4.44
N ARG A 181 22.53 -18.81 -4.64
CA ARG A 181 22.39 -20.20 -5.09
C ARG A 181 23.07 -20.42 -6.45
N LEU A 182 22.89 -19.49 -7.39
CA LEU A 182 23.52 -19.53 -8.71
C LEU A 182 25.05 -19.36 -8.61
N SER A 183 25.52 -18.43 -7.78
CA SER A 183 26.96 -18.18 -7.58
C SER A 183 27.67 -19.37 -6.95
N LEU A 184 27.02 -20.05 -6.00
CA LEU A 184 27.52 -21.29 -5.40
C LEU A 184 27.61 -22.41 -6.44
N LYS A 185 26.56 -22.60 -7.27
CA LYS A 185 26.58 -23.58 -8.37
C LYS A 185 27.69 -23.32 -9.40
N GLN A 186 27.99 -22.05 -9.65
CA GLN A 186 29.04 -21.62 -10.58
C GLN A 186 30.42 -21.49 -9.94
N TRP A 187 30.59 -21.89 -8.67
CA TRP A 187 31.86 -21.78 -7.92
C TRP A 187 32.44 -20.35 -7.83
N LYS A 188 31.58 -19.32 -7.97
CA LYS A 188 31.97 -17.90 -7.90
C LYS A 188 31.96 -17.41 -6.46
N LEU A 189 32.93 -17.86 -5.66
CA LEU A 189 33.00 -17.60 -4.21
C LEU A 189 33.02 -16.11 -3.83
N LYS A 190 33.68 -15.25 -4.64
CA LYS A 190 33.69 -13.80 -4.39
C LYS A 190 32.29 -13.19 -4.49
N LYS A 191 31.57 -13.51 -5.57
CA LYS A 191 30.16 -13.07 -5.75
C LYS A 191 29.23 -13.67 -4.71
N ALA A 192 29.44 -14.93 -4.32
CA ALA A 192 28.68 -15.55 -3.24
C ALA A 192 28.82 -14.79 -1.91
N ARG A 193 30.03 -14.30 -1.58
CA ARG A 193 30.24 -13.45 -0.39
C ARG A 193 29.52 -12.11 -0.48
N GLU A 194 29.47 -11.49 -1.66
CA GLU A 194 28.72 -10.26 -1.90
C GLU A 194 27.22 -10.51 -1.66
N TYR A 195 26.63 -11.54 -2.29
CA TYR A 195 25.22 -11.90 -2.10
C TYR A 195 24.88 -12.26 -0.64
N ILE A 196 25.79 -12.85 0.14
CA ILE A 196 25.56 -13.11 1.56
C ILE A 196 25.43 -11.80 2.35
N LYS A 197 26.29 -10.80 2.06
CA LYS A 197 26.21 -9.50 2.72
C LYS A 197 24.90 -8.79 2.38
N ASP A 198 24.53 -8.78 1.10
CA ASP A 198 23.30 -8.16 0.63
C ASP A 198 22.06 -8.86 1.20
N MET A 199 22.08 -10.20 1.25
CA MET A 199 21.01 -11.00 1.85
C MET A 199 20.83 -10.66 3.34
N LEU A 200 21.90 -10.51 4.11
CA LEU A 200 21.83 -10.11 5.52
C LEU A 200 21.30 -8.68 5.66
N HIS A 201 21.72 -7.77 4.78
CA HIS A 201 21.24 -6.40 4.76
C HIS A 201 19.73 -6.33 4.51
N TYR A 202 19.23 -6.88 3.41
CA TYR A 202 17.81 -6.86 3.07
C TYR A 202 16.95 -7.63 4.07
N ARG A 203 17.46 -8.74 4.62
CA ARG A 203 16.76 -9.45 5.71
C ARG A 203 16.62 -8.59 6.97
N SER A 204 17.68 -7.85 7.34
CA SER A 204 17.64 -6.97 8.51
C SER A 204 16.72 -5.77 8.30
N GLU A 205 16.68 -5.24 7.08
CA GLU A 205 15.80 -4.14 6.69
C GLU A 205 14.34 -4.56 6.68
N LEU A 206 14.01 -5.68 6.05
CA LEU A 206 12.66 -6.25 6.05
C LEU A 206 12.19 -6.55 7.46
N PHE A 207 13.03 -7.18 8.29
CA PHE A 207 12.68 -7.46 9.68
C PHE A 207 12.36 -6.17 10.45
N TYR A 208 13.15 -5.10 10.25
CA TYR A 208 12.89 -3.80 10.85
C TYR A 208 11.56 -3.21 10.36
N GLN A 209 11.29 -3.27 9.06
CA GLN A 209 10.06 -2.77 8.44
C GLN A 209 8.81 -3.50 8.98
N GLU A 210 8.81 -4.83 8.97
CA GLU A 210 7.71 -5.65 9.47
C GLU A 210 7.51 -5.46 10.98
N MET A 211 8.59 -5.47 11.78
CA MET A 211 8.51 -5.23 13.22
C MET A 211 7.91 -3.86 13.53
N MET A 212 8.31 -2.82 12.79
CA MET A 212 7.79 -1.48 12.99
C MET A 212 6.33 -1.36 12.56
N GLN A 213 5.97 -1.94 11.43
CA GLN A 213 4.59 -1.99 10.96
C GLN A 213 3.70 -2.69 11.99
N ASP A 214 4.08 -3.91 12.42
CA ASP A 214 3.35 -4.67 13.44
C ASP A 214 3.18 -3.86 14.73
N LYS A 215 4.22 -3.13 15.18
CA LYS A 215 4.16 -2.30 16.39
C LYS A 215 3.14 -1.16 16.26
N ILE A 216 3.13 -0.45 15.12
CA ILE A 216 2.25 0.69 14.89
C ILE A 216 0.81 0.21 14.68
N TYR A 217 0.59 -0.82 13.85
CA TYR A 217 -0.72 -1.41 13.60
C TYR A 217 -1.33 -2.02 14.86
N LYS A 218 -0.57 -2.75 15.67
CA LYS A 218 -1.07 -3.32 16.93
C LYS A 218 -1.60 -2.24 17.88
N ARG A 219 -0.95 -1.07 17.90
CA ARG A 219 -1.38 0.05 18.72
C ARG A 219 -2.67 0.67 18.17
N ALA A 220 -2.75 0.91 16.86
CA ALA A 220 -3.96 1.41 16.22
C ALA A 220 -5.16 0.47 16.41
N ARG A 221 -4.95 -0.84 16.19
CA ARG A 221 -5.96 -1.89 16.33
C ARG A 221 -6.51 -2.03 17.74
N SER A 222 -5.71 -1.69 18.75
CA SER A 222 -6.16 -1.74 20.14
C SER A 222 -7.28 -0.74 20.45
N ALA A 223 -7.38 0.35 19.68
CA ALA A 223 -8.39 1.39 19.86
C ALA A 223 -9.59 1.24 18.90
N LEU A 224 -9.33 0.87 17.64
CA LEU A 224 -10.33 0.72 16.58
C LEU A 224 -10.01 -0.50 15.70
N ASP A 225 -11.03 -1.27 15.31
CA ASP A 225 -10.86 -2.39 14.38
C ASP A 225 -10.45 -1.87 12.99
N ILE A 226 -9.15 -1.89 12.74
CA ILE A 226 -8.49 -1.53 11.49
C ILE A 226 -7.87 -2.80 10.93
N THR A 227 -8.19 -3.10 9.68
CA THR A 227 -7.60 -4.26 8.97
C THR A 227 -6.10 -4.02 8.76
N GLU A 228 -5.29 -5.03 9.01
CA GLU A 228 -3.82 -4.98 8.83
C GLU A 228 -3.45 -5.37 7.39
N ASP A 229 -2.23 -5.04 6.98
CA ASP A 229 -1.68 -5.55 5.72
C ASP A 229 -1.23 -6.99 5.86
N HIS A 230 -1.27 -7.72 4.74
CA HIS A 230 -0.73 -9.08 4.70
C HIS A 230 0.79 -9.03 4.56
N LYS A 231 1.48 -9.92 5.29
CA LYS A 231 2.94 -10.06 5.11
C LYS A 231 3.23 -10.62 3.73
N VAL A 232 4.18 -10.03 3.02
CA VAL A 232 4.54 -10.45 1.64
C VAL A 232 4.97 -11.92 1.58
N GLY A 233 5.66 -12.41 2.62
CA GLY A 233 6.01 -13.84 2.71
C GLY A 233 4.79 -14.76 2.80
N HIS A 234 3.71 -14.33 3.44
CA HIS A 234 2.45 -15.07 3.49
C HIS A 234 1.74 -15.07 2.12
N LEU A 235 1.79 -13.95 1.40
CA LEU A 235 1.28 -13.86 0.03
C LEU A 235 2.03 -14.81 -0.93
N GLU A 236 3.36 -14.93 -0.79
CA GLU A 236 4.14 -15.91 -1.55
C GLU A 236 3.73 -17.35 -1.20
N GLU A 237 3.41 -17.63 0.06
CA GLU A 237 2.96 -18.96 0.49
C GLU A 237 1.58 -19.32 -0.09
N ILE A 238 0.63 -18.38 -0.12
CA ILE A 238 -0.68 -18.57 -0.76
C ILE A 238 -0.51 -18.94 -2.24
N LEU A 239 0.37 -18.23 -2.97
CA LEU A 239 0.63 -18.54 -4.38
C LEU A 239 1.21 -19.95 -4.57
N LYS A 240 2.09 -20.41 -3.67
CA LYS A 240 2.64 -21.77 -3.70
C LYS A 240 1.62 -22.84 -3.37
N GLN A 241 0.68 -22.55 -2.47
CA GLN A 241 -0.37 -23.49 -2.07
C GLN A 241 -1.41 -23.68 -3.18
N GLU A 242 -1.81 -22.58 -3.83
CA GLU A 242 -2.82 -22.58 -4.88
C GLU A 242 -2.23 -22.96 -6.25
N ASP A 243 -0.90 -22.89 -6.41
CA ASP A 243 -0.18 -23.13 -7.68
C ASP A 243 -0.74 -22.32 -8.86
N THR A 244 -1.18 -21.09 -8.57
CA THR A 244 -1.91 -20.22 -9.52
C THR A 244 -1.01 -19.25 -10.24
N PHE A 245 0.08 -18.81 -9.62
CA PHE A 245 1.00 -17.83 -10.19
C PHE A 245 2.39 -17.92 -9.59
N ALA A 246 3.42 -17.68 -10.41
CA ALA A 246 4.80 -17.66 -9.94
C ALA A 246 5.17 -16.26 -9.45
N PHE A 247 5.61 -16.15 -8.19
CA PHE A 247 6.08 -14.89 -7.60
C PHE A 247 7.26 -14.27 -8.38
N ASP A 248 8.03 -15.09 -9.13
CA ASP A 248 9.18 -14.65 -9.93
C ASP A 248 8.81 -13.84 -11.17
N VAL A 249 7.54 -13.79 -11.58
CA VAL A 249 7.07 -12.89 -12.65
C VAL A 249 7.09 -11.43 -12.18
N GLY A 250 7.11 -11.20 -10.85
CA GLY A 250 7.21 -9.89 -10.22
C GLY A 250 5.98 -9.00 -10.43
N THR A 251 6.17 -7.69 -10.24
CA THR A 251 5.14 -6.62 -10.38
C THR A 251 3.97 -6.77 -9.39
N GLU A 252 2.91 -5.98 -9.55
CA GLU A 252 1.74 -5.98 -8.68
C GLU A 252 0.91 -7.26 -8.77
N ALA A 253 1.07 -8.09 -9.81
CA ALA A 253 0.32 -9.32 -9.97
C ALA A 253 0.63 -10.35 -8.86
N CYS A 254 1.89 -10.46 -8.44
CA CYS A 254 2.30 -11.38 -7.38
C CYS A 254 1.84 -10.97 -5.98
N LEU A 255 1.37 -9.73 -5.82
CA LEU A 255 0.69 -9.26 -4.60
C LEU A 255 -0.83 -9.35 -4.77
N SER A 256 -1.37 -8.86 -5.88
CA SER A 256 -2.81 -8.73 -6.09
C SER A 256 -3.54 -10.08 -6.11
N ILE A 257 -2.99 -11.10 -6.78
CA ILE A 257 -3.60 -12.44 -6.83
C ILE A 257 -3.75 -13.05 -5.43
N PRO A 258 -2.68 -13.23 -4.64
CA PRO A 258 -2.80 -13.81 -3.31
C PRO A 258 -3.57 -12.91 -2.35
N SER A 259 -3.49 -11.58 -2.47
CA SER A 259 -4.29 -10.67 -1.62
C SER A 259 -5.78 -10.80 -1.89
N ILE A 260 -6.21 -10.99 -3.15
CA ILE A 260 -7.63 -11.28 -3.47
C ILE A 260 -8.06 -12.61 -2.81
N ILE A 261 -7.26 -13.67 -2.98
CA ILE A 261 -7.55 -14.98 -2.36
C ILE A 261 -7.65 -14.84 -0.85
N ASN A 262 -6.72 -14.07 -0.24
CA ASN A 262 -6.72 -13.88 1.20
C ASN A 262 -7.90 -13.06 1.69
N TYR A 263 -8.27 -11.96 1.01
CA TYR A 263 -9.48 -11.21 1.35
C TYR A 263 -10.73 -12.08 1.30
N VAL A 264 -10.85 -12.96 0.29
CA VAL A 264 -11.97 -13.90 0.22
C VAL A 264 -11.97 -14.88 1.40
N ARG A 265 -10.80 -15.44 1.77
CA ARG A 265 -10.64 -16.32 2.94
C ARG A 265 -10.94 -15.60 4.26
N GLU A 266 -10.62 -14.32 4.33
CA GLU A 266 -10.96 -13.40 5.42
C GLU A 266 -12.41 -12.89 5.32
N GLY A 267 -13.30 -13.51 4.54
CA GLY A 267 -14.73 -13.21 4.56
C GLY A 267 -15.13 -11.85 3.98
N PHE A 268 -14.28 -11.21 3.17
CA PHE A 268 -14.67 -10.03 2.42
C PHE A 268 -15.83 -10.33 1.47
N ASN A 269 -16.67 -9.33 1.24
CA ASN A 269 -17.91 -9.49 0.48
C ASN A 269 -17.78 -9.11 -1.01
N GLY A 270 -16.59 -8.70 -1.43
CA GLY A 270 -16.24 -8.47 -2.81
C GLY A 270 -14.85 -7.87 -2.92
N VAL A 271 -14.25 -7.97 -4.11
CA VAL A 271 -12.93 -7.40 -4.38
C VAL A 271 -12.93 -6.62 -5.69
N VAL A 272 -12.29 -5.46 -5.71
CA VAL A 272 -12.12 -4.61 -6.88
C VAL A 272 -10.64 -4.52 -7.25
N ASN A 273 -10.33 -4.78 -8.52
CA ASN A 273 -8.99 -4.65 -9.06
C ASN A 273 -8.88 -3.34 -9.85
N VAL A 274 -8.09 -2.39 -9.35
CA VAL A 274 -7.95 -1.02 -9.87
C VAL A 274 -6.60 -0.88 -10.57
N TYR A 275 -6.60 -0.52 -11.85
CA TYR A 275 -5.36 -0.48 -12.64
C TYR A 275 -5.46 0.45 -13.86
N PRO A 276 -4.33 0.90 -14.42
CA PRO A 276 -4.35 1.68 -15.66
C PRO A 276 -4.77 0.79 -16.85
N PHE A 277 -5.53 1.35 -17.79
CA PHE A 277 -5.93 0.61 -18.99
C PHE A 277 -4.71 0.04 -19.72
N THR A 278 -4.82 -1.20 -20.22
CA THR A 278 -3.72 -2.00 -20.79
C THR A 278 -2.62 -2.46 -19.82
N CYS A 279 -2.77 -2.29 -18.51
CA CYS A 279 -1.82 -2.84 -17.54
C CYS A 279 -1.73 -4.37 -17.66
N MET A 280 -0.60 -4.87 -18.13
CA MET A 280 -0.36 -6.30 -18.32
C MET A 280 -0.41 -7.09 -16.99
N PRO A 281 0.29 -6.68 -15.90
CA PRO A 281 0.17 -7.35 -14.60
C PRO A 281 -1.27 -7.51 -14.12
N SER A 282 -2.06 -6.44 -14.14
CA SER A 282 -3.45 -6.48 -13.66
C SER A 282 -4.38 -7.25 -14.58
N THR A 283 -4.10 -7.29 -15.89
CA THR A 283 -4.82 -8.15 -16.84
C THR A 283 -4.55 -9.62 -16.57
N ILE A 284 -3.30 -9.98 -16.22
CA ILE A 284 -2.94 -11.33 -15.76
C ILE A 284 -3.67 -11.66 -14.46
N THR A 285 -3.65 -10.75 -13.47
CA THR A 285 -4.41 -10.92 -12.22
C THR A 285 -5.87 -11.23 -12.50
N SER A 286 -6.52 -10.44 -13.35
CA SER A 286 -7.91 -10.64 -13.76
C SER A 286 -8.14 -12.02 -14.37
N ALA A 287 -7.29 -12.44 -15.32
CA ALA A 287 -7.42 -13.72 -15.99
C ALA A 287 -7.27 -14.92 -15.02
N VAL A 288 -6.34 -14.83 -14.07
CA VAL A 288 -6.08 -15.91 -13.08
C VAL A 288 -7.17 -15.97 -12.02
N ILE A 289 -7.60 -14.81 -11.50
CA ILE A 289 -8.44 -14.77 -10.29
C ILE A 289 -9.93 -14.94 -10.56
N ARG A 290 -10.41 -14.54 -11.74
CA ARG A 290 -11.83 -14.63 -12.13
C ARG A 290 -12.45 -16.03 -11.95
N PRO A 291 -11.84 -17.14 -12.42
CA PRO A 291 -12.41 -18.47 -12.19
C PRO A 291 -12.44 -18.82 -10.69
N ILE A 292 -11.38 -18.48 -9.95
CA ILE A 292 -11.25 -18.79 -8.51
C ILE A 292 -12.35 -18.10 -7.71
N VAL A 293 -12.53 -16.78 -7.87
CA VAL A 293 -13.55 -16.03 -7.12
C VAL A 293 -14.97 -16.39 -7.55
N ALA A 294 -15.18 -16.80 -8.80
CA ALA A 294 -16.46 -17.31 -9.27
C ALA A 294 -16.82 -18.65 -8.58
N ASP A 295 -15.86 -19.56 -8.45
CA ASP A 295 -16.04 -20.83 -7.73
C ASP A 295 -16.29 -20.60 -6.23
N MET A 296 -15.61 -19.62 -5.64
CA MET A 296 -15.83 -19.16 -4.26
C MET A 296 -17.12 -18.34 -4.09
N LYS A 297 -17.82 -18.04 -5.19
CA LYS A 297 -19.06 -17.23 -5.24
C LYS A 297 -18.92 -15.84 -4.62
N VAL A 298 -17.73 -15.25 -4.71
CA VAL A 298 -17.47 -13.88 -4.24
C VAL A 298 -17.49 -12.90 -5.40
N PRO A 299 -18.22 -11.77 -5.30
CA PRO A 299 -18.25 -10.74 -6.33
C PRO A 299 -16.86 -10.16 -6.61
N TYR A 300 -16.55 -9.97 -7.89
CA TYR A 300 -15.30 -9.39 -8.35
C TYR A 300 -15.53 -8.37 -9.46
N LEU A 301 -14.83 -7.24 -9.40
CA LEU A 301 -14.92 -6.16 -10.39
C LEU A 301 -13.53 -5.72 -10.83
N ASP A 302 -13.31 -5.66 -12.14
CA ASP A 302 -12.19 -4.93 -12.70
C ASP A 302 -12.57 -3.47 -12.97
N ALA A 303 -11.70 -2.55 -12.59
CA ALA A 303 -11.84 -1.13 -12.80
C ALA A 303 -10.59 -0.57 -13.50
N PRO A 304 -10.49 -0.71 -14.85
CA PRO A 304 -9.43 -0.09 -15.63
C PRO A 304 -9.64 1.43 -15.76
N TYR A 305 -8.56 2.21 -15.68
CA TYR A 305 -8.57 3.67 -15.80
C TYR A 305 -7.63 4.18 -16.90
N ASP A 306 -8.12 5.03 -17.80
CA ASP A 306 -7.37 5.64 -18.90
C ASP A 306 -7.48 7.18 -18.91
N SER A 307 -7.74 7.76 -17.73
CA SER A 307 -8.10 9.17 -17.54
C SER A 307 -9.43 9.61 -18.14
N SER A 308 -10.11 8.77 -18.96
CA SER A 308 -11.45 9.05 -19.46
C SER A 308 -12.52 8.50 -18.50
N VAL A 309 -13.72 9.09 -18.54
CA VAL A 309 -14.87 8.56 -17.80
C VAL A 309 -15.55 7.49 -18.65
N GLN A 310 -15.40 6.22 -18.27
CA GLN A 310 -15.98 5.11 -19.03
C GLN A 310 -17.52 5.11 -18.97
N PRO A 311 -18.23 5.13 -20.11
CA PRO A 311 -19.67 4.96 -20.15
C PRO A 311 -20.08 3.60 -19.52
N GLY A 312 -20.94 3.63 -18.51
CA GLY A 312 -21.40 2.42 -17.82
C GLY A 312 -20.61 2.01 -16.56
N ARG A 313 -19.52 2.72 -16.22
CA ARG A 313 -18.76 2.49 -14.96
C ARG A 313 -19.66 2.47 -13.74
N GLU A 314 -20.54 3.46 -13.62
CA GLU A 314 -21.46 3.56 -12.47
C GLU A 314 -22.44 2.38 -12.41
N ALA A 315 -22.95 1.93 -13.56
CA ALA A 315 -23.83 0.76 -13.63
C ALA A 315 -23.09 -0.51 -13.19
N ALA A 316 -21.84 -0.70 -13.65
CA ALA A 316 -21.00 -1.84 -13.25
C ALA A 316 -20.73 -1.85 -11.74
N ILE A 317 -20.37 -0.70 -11.15
CA ILE A 317 -20.17 -0.57 -9.70
C ILE A 317 -21.46 -0.86 -8.94
N ARG A 318 -22.60 -0.32 -9.39
CA ARG A 318 -23.90 -0.56 -8.75
C ARG A 318 -24.29 -2.04 -8.77
N THR A 319 -24.08 -2.72 -9.90
CA THR A 319 -24.32 -4.17 -10.03
C THR A 319 -23.39 -4.97 -9.13
N PHE A 320 -22.10 -4.63 -9.09
CA PHE A 320 -21.13 -5.25 -8.18
C PHE A 320 -21.56 -5.08 -6.72
N MET A 321 -21.95 -3.88 -6.32
CA MET A 321 -22.39 -3.60 -4.95
C MET A 321 -23.68 -4.33 -4.57
N TYR A 322 -24.61 -4.47 -5.52
CA TYR A 322 -25.78 -5.31 -5.30
C TYR A 322 -25.38 -6.77 -5.02
N GLN A 323 -24.46 -7.34 -5.82
CA GLN A 323 -23.95 -8.69 -5.61
C GLN A 323 -23.23 -8.83 -4.26
N ALA A 324 -22.40 -7.85 -3.89
CA ALA A 324 -21.70 -7.82 -2.61
C ALA A 324 -22.65 -7.77 -1.43
N PHE A 325 -23.74 -7.01 -1.54
CA PHE A 325 -24.76 -6.95 -0.51
C PHE A 325 -25.54 -8.28 -0.36
N GLN A 326 -25.82 -8.97 -1.48
CA GLN A 326 -26.42 -10.31 -1.42
C GLN A 326 -25.47 -11.34 -0.79
N HIS A 327 -24.17 -11.26 -1.11
CA HIS A 327 -23.15 -12.09 -0.48
C HIS A 327 -23.07 -11.82 1.03
N PHE A 328 -23.01 -10.53 1.42
CA PHE A 328 -22.99 -10.11 2.82
C PHE A 328 -24.22 -10.60 3.60
N LYS A 329 -25.42 -10.54 3.03
CA LYS A 329 -26.63 -11.08 3.69
C LYS A 329 -26.58 -12.58 3.95
N ARG A 330 -25.88 -13.34 3.11
CA ARG A 330 -25.79 -14.81 3.22
C ARG A 330 -24.67 -15.25 4.15
N ASN A 331 -23.52 -14.59 4.07
CA ASN A 331 -22.28 -15.01 4.72
C ASN A 331 -21.85 -14.12 5.90
N GLY A 332 -22.52 -12.98 6.08
CA GLY A 332 -22.09 -11.94 7.02
C GLY A 332 -20.78 -11.30 6.59
N ARG A 333 -20.08 -10.73 7.57
CA ARG A 333 -18.67 -10.31 7.45
C ARG A 333 -17.95 -10.67 8.75
N PRO A 334 -16.62 -10.87 8.74
CA PRO A 334 -15.87 -11.06 9.98
C PRO A 334 -15.96 -9.81 10.86
N SER A 335 -15.99 -10.06 12.17
CA SER A 335 -16.02 -9.05 13.23
C SER A 335 -14.71 -8.30 13.36
#